data_AF-L5JY55-F1
#
_entry.id   AF-L5JY55-F1
#
_cell.length_a   1.000
_cell.length_b   1.000
_cell.length_c   1.000
_cell.angle_alpha   90.00
_cell.angle_beta   90.00
_cell.angle_gamma   90.00
#
_symmetry.space_group_name_H-M   'P 1'
#
loop_
_entity.id
_entity.type
_entity.pdbx_description
1 polymer ?
#
loop_
_entity_poly.entity_id
_entity_poly.type
_entity_poly.pdbx_seq_one_letter_code
_entity_poly.pdbx_strand_id
1 'polypeptide(L)'
;MVHAFLIHTLKAAQAEDTGLCRVLYSCVFGAENSSDDPRPHGVERDRLLRKEQILAVARQVESMCWLQQQASGRPPTDLQPQSSDEPVPLHEAPHGAFRLAAGDPFQEPRTVVWLGVLSLGFALVLDVHENLLLAEGTLRLLARLLLNHLRLLAPGTNLLLRADRIEGILTRFLPHGQLLFLNDQFVQSLEKEFSAAWPR
;
A
#
# COMPACT_ATOMS: atom_id res chain seq x y z
N MET A 1 -14.66 -1.58 -6.68
CA MET A 1 -14.08 -2.12 -5.45
C MET A 1 -12.58 -1.84 -5.41
N VAL A 2 -11.92 -2.00 -4.26
CA VAL A 2 -10.46 -2.16 -4.18
C VAL A 2 -10.12 -3.57 -4.67
N HIS A 3 -9.35 -3.66 -5.75
CA HIS A 3 -8.84 -4.91 -6.28
C HIS A 3 -7.68 -5.46 -5.44
N ALA A 4 -6.74 -4.58 -5.05
CA ALA A 4 -5.58 -4.97 -4.25
C ALA A 4 -5.06 -3.83 -3.38
N PHE A 5 -4.44 -4.20 -2.26
CA PHE A 5 -3.64 -3.32 -1.40
C PHE A 5 -2.20 -3.85 -1.34
N LEU A 6 -1.21 -2.96 -1.39
CA LEU A 6 0.19 -3.35 -1.31
C LEU A 6 1.05 -2.35 -0.54
N ILE A 7 2.10 -2.88 0.08
CA ILE A 7 3.18 -2.15 0.73
C ILE A 7 4.48 -2.58 0.07
N HIS A 8 5.29 -1.63 -0.39
CA HIS A 8 6.57 -1.89 -1.04
C HIS A 8 7.66 -0.93 -0.57
N THR A 9 8.90 -1.24 -0.90
CA THR A 9 10.03 -0.34 -0.67
C THR A 9 10.07 0.76 -1.73
N LEU A 10 10.49 1.95 -1.33
CA LEU A 10 10.91 3.04 -2.20
C LEU A 10 12.42 3.19 -2.10
N LYS A 11 13.10 3.43 -3.23
CA LYS A 11 14.51 3.78 -3.22
C LYS A 11 14.76 5.07 -2.45
N ALA A 12 15.74 5.03 -1.55
CA ALA A 12 16.28 6.23 -0.95
C ALA A 12 17.12 6.98 -2.00
N ALA A 13 16.94 8.29 -2.13
CA ALA A 13 17.62 9.09 -3.14
C ALA A 13 19.16 9.14 -3.00
N GLN A 14 19.73 8.62 -1.90
CA GLN A 14 21.18 8.58 -1.64
C GLN A 14 21.79 7.18 -1.60
N ALA A 15 21.00 6.11 -1.77
CA ALA A 15 21.56 4.77 -1.85
C ALA A 15 21.94 4.49 -3.32
N GLU A 16 23.25 4.45 -3.61
CA GLU A 16 23.79 3.85 -4.85
C GLU A 16 23.45 2.35 -4.97
N ASP A 17 22.88 1.79 -3.91
CA ASP A 17 22.45 0.41 -3.90
C ASP A 17 21.30 0.20 -4.89
N THR A 18 21.47 -0.79 -5.76
CA THR A 18 20.57 -1.15 -6.84
C THR A 18 19.33 -1.88 -6.30
N GLY A 19 18.82 -1.42 -5.16
CA GLY A 19 17.70 -2.00 -4.45
C GLY A 19 16.51 -2.12 -5.38
N LEU A 20 16.20 -3.34 -5.79
CA LEU A 20 15.02 -3.63 -6.60
C LEU A 20 13.77 -3.26 -5.78
N CYS A 21 12.78 -2.68 -6.43
CA CYS A 21 11.45 -2.47 -5.84
C CYS A 21 10.95 -3.79 -5.25
N ARG A 22 10.85 -3.85 -3.92
CA ARG A 22 10.46 -5.06 -3.19
C ARG A 22 9.08 -4.88 -2.61
N VAL A 23 8.16 -5.76 -3.00
CA VAL A 23 6.85 -5.89 -2.36
C VAL A 23 7.04 -6.56 -1.00
N LEU A 24 6.60 -5.88 0.05
CA LEU A 24 6.71 -6.30 1.45
C LEU A 24 5.44 -6.99 1.93
N TYR A 25 4.29 -6.50 1.46
CA TYR A 25 2.97 -7.06 1.72
C TYR A 25 2.06 -6.81 0.52
N SER A 26 1.19 -7.76 0.21
CA SER A 26 0.13 -7.60 -0.78
C SER A 26 -1.10 -8.40 -0.39
N CYS A 27 -2.28 -7.78 -0.46
CA CYS A 27 -3.57 -8.42 -0.29
C CYS A 27 -4.41 -8.16 -1.55
N VAL A 28 -4.97 -9.21 -2.13
CA VAL A 28 -5.81 -9.13 -3.34
C VAL A 28 -7.23 -9.52 -2.93
N PHE A 29 -8.18 -8.64 -3.20
CA PHE A 29 -9.60 -8.83 -2.84
C PHE A 29 -10.44 -9.33 -4.03
N GLY A 30 -10.05 -8.97 -5.25
CA GLY A 30 -10.75 -9.38 -6.48
C GLY A 30 -10.06 -10.54 -7.19
N ALA A 31 -10.82 -11.52 -7.68
CA ALA A 31 -10.32 -12.53 -8.60
C ALA A 31 -10.49 -12.04 -10.05
N GLU A 32 -9.42 -11.57 -10.69
CA GLU A 32 -9.40 -11.55 -12.16
C GLU A 32 -9.28 -13.00 -12.61
N ASN A 33 -10.41 -13.59 -12.99
CA ASN A 33 -10.53 -14.88 -13.66
C ASN A 33 -9.58 -15.95 -13.11
N SER A 34 -9.96 -16.61 -12.01
CA SER A 34 -9.47 -17.97 -11.81
C SER A 34 -9.84 -18.73 -13.08
N SER A 35 -8.85 -19.10 -13.89
CA SER A 35 -9.11 -20.04 -14.96
C SER A 35 -9.75 -21.25 -14.27
N ASP A 36 -10.97 -21.61 -14.67
CA ASP A 36 -11.73 -22.73 -14.12
C ASP A 36 -11.12 -24.07 -14.55
N ASP A 37 -9.80 -24.07 -14.81
CA ASP A 37 -9.00 -25.20 -15.21
C ASP A 37 -8.46 -25.86 -13.93
N PRO A 38 -9.02 -26.99 -13.48
CA PRO A 38 -8.69 -27.63 -12.21
C PRO A 38 -7.27 -28.26 -12.20
N ARG A 39 -6.44 -27.94 -13.21
CA ARG A 39 -5.09 -28.46 -13.35
C ARG A 39 -4.13 -27.70 -12.40
N PRO A 40 -3.22 -28.40 -11.70
CA PRO A 40 -2.31 -27.78 -10.72
C PRO A 40 -1.42 -26.69 -11.33
N HIS A 41 -1.12 -26.75 -12.63
CA HIS A 41 -0.36 -25.73 -13.35
C HIS A 41 -1.12 -24.42 -13.60
N GLY A 42 -2.46 -24.41 -13.53
CA GLY A 42 -3.27 -23.20 -13.64
C GLY A 42 -3.09 -22.31 -12.41
N VAL A 43 -3.14 -22.90 -11.21
CA VAL A 43 -3.01 -22.17 -9.94
C VAL A 43 -1.63 -21.53 -9.78
N GLU A 44 -0.55 -22.23 -10.16
CA GLU A 44 0.80 -21.68 -10.11
C GLU A 44 1.00 -20.52 -11.09
N ARG A 45 0.44 -20.65 -12.30
CA ARG A 45 0.44 -19.59 -13.31
C ARG A 45 -0.35 -18.37 -12.84
N ASP A 46 -1.55 -18.56 -12.29
CA ASP A 46 -2.38 -17.49 -11.76
C ASP A 46 -1.67 -16.77 -10.60
N ARG A 47 -0.98 -17.52 -9.74
CA ARG A 47 -0.17 -16.94 -8.67
C ARG A 47 1.01 -16.13 -9.21
N LEU A 48 1.70 -16.63 -10.24
CA LEU A 48 2.81 -15.93 -10.88
C LEU A 48 2.32 -14.63 -11.54
N LEU A 49 1.23 -14.70 -12.31
CA LEU A 49 0.60 -13.56 -12.95
C LEU A 49 0.21 -12.49 -11.93
N ARG A 50 -0.46 -12.86 -10.84
CA ARG A 50 -0.79 -11.91 -9.76
C ARG A 50 0.46 -11.28 -9.17
N LYS A 51 1.52 -12.05 -8.94
CA LYS A 51 2.78 -11.53 -8.42
C LYS A 51 3.40 -10.51 -9.39
N GLU A 52 3.37 -10.78 -10.69
CA GLU A 52 3.85 -9.86 -11.72
C GLU A 52 3.00 -8.59 -11.79
N GLN A 53 1.67 -8.71 -11.72
CA GLN A 53 0.73 -7.58 -11.67
C GLN A 53 1.03 -6.65 -10.48
N ILE A 54 1.14 -7.20 -9.28
CA ILE A 54 1.44 -6.44 -8.06
C ILE A 54 2.83 -5.77 -8.15
N LEU A 55 3.82 -6.48 -8.70
CA LEU A 55 5.17 -5.94 -8.85
C LEU A 55 5.24 -4.83 -9.91
N ALA A 56 4.47 -4.93 -10.99
CA ALA A 56 4.34 -3.89 -12.00
C ALA A 56 3.74 -2.61 -11.39
N VAL A 57 2.66 -2.74 -10.60
CA VAL A 57 2.08 -1.60 -9.87
C VAL A 57 3.11 -0.97 -8.93
N ALA A 58 3.81 -1.77 -8.13
CA ALA A 58 4.81 -1.27 -7.18
C ALA A 58 5.94 -0.48 -7.87
N ARG A 59 6.43 -0.95 -9.02
CA ARG A 59 7.45 -0.25 -9.83
C ARG A 59 6.94 1.06 -10.42
N GLN A 60 5.69 1.08 -10.86
CA GLN A 60 5.07 2.30 -11.39
C GLN A 60 4.90 3.34 -10.28
N VAL A 61 4.43 2.93 -9.10
CA VAL A 61 4.33 3.80 -7.92
C VAL A 61 5.70 4.33 -7.52
N GLU A 62 6.73 3.48 -7.48
CA GLU A 62 8.11 3.92 -7.21
C GLU A 62 8.57 5.01 -8.19
N SER A 63 8.31 4.81 -9.49
CA SER A 63 8.65 5.77 -10.53
C SER A 63 7.92 7.10 -10.34
N MET A 64 6.63 7.06 -9.98
CA MET A 64 5.83 8.26 -9.71
C MET A 64 6.30 9.01 -8.46
N CYS A 65 6.63 8.29 -7.38
CA CYS A 65 7.25 8.88 -6.19
C CYS A 65 8.55 9.60 -6.54
N TRP A 66 9.43 8.94 -7.29
CA TRP A 66 10.72 9.49 -7.69
C TRP A 66 10.57 10.73 -8.59
N LEU A 67 9.68 10.67 -9.60
CA LEU A 67 9.37 11.80 -10.46
C LEU A 67 8.82 13.00 -9.67
N GLN A 68 7.91 12.76 -8.73
CA GLN A 68 7.35 13.83 -7.90
C GLN A 68 8.42 14.46 -6.99
N GLN A 69 9.30 13.63 -6.41
CA GLN A 69 10.42 14.12 -5.60
C GLN A 69 11.34 15.03 -6.42
N GLN A 70 11.75 14.59 -7.62
CA GLN A 70 12.58 15.40 -8.51
C GLN A 70 11.89 16.70 -8.94
N ALA A 71 10.62 16.64 -9.29
CA ALA A 71 9.85 17.81 -9.70
C ALA A 71 9.64 18.81 -8.55
N SER A 72 9.57 18.33 -7.30
CA SER A 72 9.38 19.18 -6.11
C SER A 72 10.63 19.99 -5.75
N GLY A 73 11.81 19.61 -6.25
CA GLY A 73 13.09 20.25 -5.94
C GLY A 73 13.51 20.15 -4.46
N ARG A 74 12.79 19.39 -3.62
CA ARG A 74 13.12 19.22 -2.20
C ARG A 74 14.33 18.29 -2.04
N PRO A 75 15.33 18.68 -1.23
CA PRO A 75 16.48 17.82 -0.98
C PRO A 75 16.05 16.54 -0.23
N PRO A 76 16.68 15.38 -0.51
CA PRO A 76 16.39 14.11 0.18
C PRO A 76 16.52 14.16 1.70
N THR A 77 17.24 15.16 2.22
CA THR A 77 17.57 15.35 3.63
C THR A 77 16.37 15.73 4.49
N ASP A 78 15.30 16.30 3.92
CA ASP A 78 14.09 16.65 4.67
C ASP A 78 13.25 15.41 5.09
N LEU A 79 13.65 14.21 4.66
CA LEU A 79 13.11 12.93 5.10
C LEU A 79 13.96 12.25 6.18
N GLN A 80 14.83 13.01 6.88
CA GLN A 80 15.50 12.51 8.07
C GLN A 80 14.43 11.95 9.03
N PRO A 81 14.61 10.75 9.59
CA PRO A 81 13.71 10.23 10.61
C PRO A 81 13.75 11.22 11.78
N GLN A 82 12.71 12.06 11.87
CA GLN A 82 12.46 12.85 13.06
C GLN A 82 12.44 11.87 14.23
N SER A 83 13.04 12.29 15.35
CA SER A 83 13.23 11.49 16.55
C SER A 83 12.05 10.55 16.84
N SER A 84 12.39 9.33 17.23
CA SER A 84 11.62 8.07 17.21
C SER A 84 10.24 8.00 17.89
N ASP A 85 9.61 9.12 18.25
CA ASP A 85 8.33 9.16 18.96
C ASP A 85 7.33 10.21 18.43
N GLU A 86 7.69 11.02 17.42
CA GLU A 86 6.72 11.93 16.78
C GLU A 86 5.93 11.24 15.64
N PRO A 87 4.62 11.46 15.54
CA PRO A 87 3.80 10.87 14.49
C PRO A 87 4.26 11.40 13.11
N VAL A 88 4.56 10.47 12.19
CA VAL A 88 5.01 10.83 10.83
C VAL A 88 3.97 11.72 10.15
N PRO A 89 4.32 12.94 9.71
CA PRO A 89 3.40 13.87 9.08
C PRO A 89 2.99 13.37 7.68
N LEU A 90 1.90 12.59 7.63
CA LEU A 90 1.37 12.04 6.37
C LEU A 90 0.78 13.09 5.42
N HIS A 91 0.56 14.32 5.87
CA HIS A 91 0.01 15.40 5.03
C HIS A 91 1.04 15.96 4.05
N GLU A 92 2.34 15.82 4.34
CA GLU A 92 3.44 16.26 3.49
C GLU A 92 4.00 15.15 2.59
N ALA A 93 3.51 13.92 2.77
CA ALA A 93 3.96 12.76 2.03
C ALA A 93 3.56 12.85 0.53
N PRO A 94 4.47 12.48 -0.40
CA PRO A 94 4.13 12.38 -1.82
C PRO A 94 2.98 11.39 -2.02
N HIS A 95 2.01 11.80 -2.82
CA HIS A 95 0.80 11.03 -3.11
C HIS A 95 0.30 11.37 -4.49
N GLY A 96 -0.51 10.48 -5.05
CA GLY A 96 -1.17 10.72 -6.31
C GLY A 96 -2.01 9.54 -6.76
N ALA A 97 -2.52 9.67 -7.98
CA ALA A 97 -3.24 8.61 -8.65
C ALA A 97 -2.84 8.53 -10.12
N PHE A 98 -2.87 7.33 -10.68
CA PHE A 98 -2.70 7.10 -12.13
C PHE A 98 -3.62 5.97 -12.60
N ARG A 99 -3.89 5.93 -13.90
CA ARG A 99 -4.71 4.87 -14.51
C ARG A 99 -3.83 3.85 -15.22
N LEU A 100 -4.24 2.60 -15.09
CA LEU A 100 -3.70 1.45 -15.80
C LEU A 100 -4.65 1.10 -16.94
N ALA A 101 -4.09 0.91 -18.12
CA ALA A 101 -4.86 0.49 -19.28
C ALA A 101 -5.27 -0.98 -19.15
N ALA A 102 -6.35 -1.35 -19.81
CA ALA A 102 -6.70 -2.75 -19.98
C ALA A 102 -5.56 -3.49 -20.70
N GLY A 103 -5.21 -4.67 -20.20
CA GLY A 103 -4.14 -5.52 -20.72
C GLY A 103 -2.74 -5.24 -20.14
N ASP A 104 -2.56 -4.20 -19.32
CA ASP A 104 -1.26 -3.91 -18.69
C ASP A 104 -1.39 -3.23 -17.32
N PRO A 105 -1.16 -3.93 -16.19
CA PRO A 105 -0.93 -5.38 -16.06
C PRO A 105 -2.23 -6.18 -15.84
N PHE A 106 -3.35 -5.49 -15.65
CA PHE A 106 -4.68 -6.09 -15.38
C PHE A 106 -5.49 -6.22 -16.66
N GLN A 107 -6.37 -7.22 -16.73
CA GLN A 107 -7.23 -7.38 -17.91
C GLN A 107 -8.20 -6.21 -18.05
N GLU A 108 -8.76 -5.77 -16.93
CA GLU A 108 -9.63 -4.61 -16.88
C GLU A 108 -8.84 -3.33 -16.59
N PRO A 109 -9.31 -2.16 -17.06
CA PRO A 109 -8.73 -0.90 -16.65
C PRO A 109 -8.85 -0.71 -15.14
N ARG A 110 -7.77 -0.25 -14.50
CA ARG A 110 -7.72 -0.01 -13.04
C ARG A 110 -7.21 1.39 -12.76
N THR A 111 -7.56 1.93 -11.59
CA THR A 111 -6.97 3.16 -11.08
C THR A 111 -6.12 2.84 -9.86
N VAL A 112 -4.91 3.37 -9.79
CA VAL A 112 -4.03 3.20 -8.63
C VAL A 112 -3.98 4.51 -7.88
N VAL A 113 -4.28 4.47 -6.59
CA VAL A 113 -4.02 5.57 -5.65
C VAL A 113 -2.85 5.16 -4.77
N TRP A 114 -1.88 6.07 -4.58
CA TRP A 114 -0.63 5.76 -3.91
C TRP A 114 -0.17 6.87 -2.97
N LEU A 115 0.65 6.48 -1.99
CA LEU A 115 1.23 7.33 -0.96
C LEU A 115 2.65 6.83 -0.64
N GLY A 116 3.64 7.69 -0.75
CA GLY A 116 5.03 7.41 -0.37
C GLY A 116 5.37 8.05 0.97
N VAL A 117 5.84 7.26 1.94
CA VAL A 117 6.20 7.71 3.28
C VAL A 117 7.58 7.17 3.64
N LEU A 118 8.57 8.05 3.80
CA LEU A 118 9.98 7.70 4.01
C LEU A 118 10.47 6.71 2.93
N SER A 119 10.82 5.48 3.31
CA SER A 119 11.27 4.40 2.42
C SER A 119 10.18 3.40 2.03
N LEU A 120 8.91 3.70 2.33
CA LEU A 120 7.77 2.82 2.06
C LEU A 120 6.79 3.46 1.09
N GLY A 121 6.28 2.65 0.16
CA GLY A 121 5.17 3.00 -0.72
C GLY A 121 3.94 2.18 -0.35
N PHE A 122 2.80 2.85 -0.24
CA PHE A 122 1.49 2.26 -0.04
C PHE A 122 0.66 2.49 -1.30
N ALA A 123 -0.08 1.49 -1.76
CA ALA A 123 -0.97 1.65 -2.90
C ALA A 123 -2.27 0.84 -2.77
N LEU A 124 -3.34 1.42 -3.33
CA LEU A 124 -4.62 0.77 -3.59
C LEU A 124 -4.82 0.68 -5.10
N VAL A 125 -5.09 -0.51 -5.59
CA VAL A 125 -5.58 -0.76 -6.95
C VAL A 125 -7.09 -0.80 -6.88
N LEU A 126 -7.75 0.05 -7.66
CA LEU A 126 -9.18 0.30 -7.64
C LEU A 126 -9.80 0.02 -9.00
N ASP A 127 -11.09 -0.25 -9.00
CA ASP A 127 -11.90 -0.25 -10.22
C ASP A 127 -12.10 1.18 -10.73
N VAL A 128 -12.44 1.33 -12.01
CA VAL A 128 -12.53 2.64 -12.69
C VAL A 128 -13.52 3.60 -12.04
N HIS A 129 -14.57 3.08 -11.39
CA HIS A 129 -15.69 3.88 -10.87
C HIS A 129 -15.61 4.15 -9.36
N GLU A 130 -14.49 3.83 -8.72
CA GLU A 130 -14.32 4.09 -7.29
C GLU A 130 -14.09 5.56 -6.98
N ASN A 131 -14.52 5.98 -5.78
CA ASN A 131 -14.31 7.33 -5.30
C ASN A 131 -12.84 7.53 -4.88
N LEU A 132 -12.09 8.27 -5.70
CA LEU A 132 -10.66 8.50 -5.47
C LEU A 132 -10.37 9.26 -4.18
N LEU A 133 -11.23 10.21 -3.80
CA LEU A 133 -11.05 10.99 -2.56
C LEU A 133 -11.25 10.10 -1.33
N LEU A 134 -12.24 9.22 -1.37
CA LEU A 134 -12.45 8.21 -0.33
C LEU A 134 -11.28 7.22 -0.27
N ALA A 135 -10.80 6.76 -1.42
CA ALA A 135 -9.67 5.84 -1.49
C ALA A 135 -8.38 6.45 -0.94
N GLU A 136 -8.08 7.71 -1.28
CA GLU A 136 -6.93 8.44 -0.74
C GLU A 136 -7.04 8.60 0.79
N GLY A 137 -8.20 9.03 1.28
CA GLY A 137 -8.45 9.16 2.72
C GLY A 137 -8.27 7.82 3.45
N THR A 138 -8.77 6.74 2.86
CA THR A 138 -8.61 5.38 3.38
C THR A 138 -7.15 4.94 3.36
N LEU A 139 -6.41 5.20 2.28
CA LEU A 139 -4.99 4.88 2.16
C LEU A 139 -4.14 5.62 3.20
N ARG A 140 -4.42 6.92 3.41
CA ARG A 140 -3.74 7.73 4.43
C ARG A 140 -4.03 7.22 5.83
N LEU A 141 -5.29 6.84 6.10
CA LEU A 141 -5.68 6.23 7.36
C LEU A 141 -4.93 4.90 7.59
N LEU A 142 -4.95 4.00 6.62
CA LEU A 142 -4.25 2.72 6.69
C LEU A 142 -2.75 2.91 6.92
N ALA A 143 -2.10 3.79 6.15
CA ALA A 143 -0.68 4.10 6.33
C ALA A 143 -0.40 4.58 7.76
N ARG A 144 -1.22 5.49 8.31
CA ARG A 144 -1.08 5.97 9.70
C ARG A 144 -1.12 4.82 10.70
N LEU A 145 -2.12 3.97 10.59
CA LEU A 145 -2.34 2.86 11.51
C LEU A 145 -1.19 1.85 11.44
N LEU A 146 -0.77 1.52 10.23
CA LEU A 146 0.32 0.58 9.98
C LEU A 146 1.65 1.12 10.50
N LEU A 147 1.98 2.38 10.23
CA LEU A 147 3.21 3.00 10.74
C LEU A 147 3.21 3.10 12.27
N ASN A 148 2.11 3.55 12.87
CA ASN A 148 2.04 3.81 14.31
C ASN A 148 1.91 2.53 15.14
N HIS A 149 1.01 1.61 14.77
CA HIS A 149 0.77 0.39 15.54
C HIS A 149 1.75 -0.72 15.18
N LEU A 150 2.13 -0.82 13.90
CA LEU A 150 3.04 -1.87 13.44
C LEU A 150 4.48 -1.40 13.30
N ARG A 151 4.82 -0.18 13.75
CA ARG A 151 6.20 0.34 13.83
C ARG A 151 7.03 -0.03 12.60
N LEU A 152 6.45 0.05 11.39
CA LEU A 152 7.07 -0.48 10.17
C LEU A 152 8.42 0.19 9.84
N LEU A 153 8.74 1.29 10.52
CA LEU A 153 9.95 2.08 10.39
C LEU A 153 10.96 1.82 11.51
N ALA A 154 10.62 1.02 12.52
CA ALA A 154 11.53 0.74 13.62
C ALA A 154 12.64 -0.24 13.17
N PRO A 155 13.90 -0.02 13.58
CA PRO A 155 15.01 -0.89 13.21
C PRO A 155 14.77 -2.33 13.67
N GLY A 156 14.98 -3.30 12.77
CA GLY A 156 14.77 -4.73 13.03
C GLY A 156 13.33 -5.21 12.90
N THR A 157 12.40 -4.39 12.41
CA THR A 157 11.02 -4.83 12.18
C THR A 157 10.88 -5.76 10.98
N ASN A 158 10.54 -7.01 11.26
CA ASN A 158 10.19 -7.98 10.24
C ASN A 158 8.71 -7.83 9.87
N LEU A 159 8.43 -7.15 8.75
CA LEU A 159 7.09 -7.03 8.16
C LEU A 159 6.38 -8.39 7.99
N LEU A 160 7.15 -9.44 7.70
CA LEU A 160 6.65 -10.81 7.59
C LEU A 160 5.98 -11.30 8.89
N LEU A 161 6.50 -10.91 10.07
CA LEU A 161 5.92 -11.29 11.37
C LEU A 161 4.68 -10.48 11.72
N ARG A 162 4.33 -9.47 10.91
CA ARG A 162 3.19 -8.58 11.14
C ARG A 162 2.09 -8.75 10.09
N ALA A 163 2.26 -9.66 9.12
CA ALA A 163 1.29 -9.90 8.06
C ALA A 163 -0.13 -10.15 8.60
N ASP A 164 -0.27 -10.99 9.63
CA ASP A 164 -1.57 -11.28 10.26
C ASP A 164 -2.22 -10.03 10.87
N ARG A 165 -1.41 -9.11 11.42
CA ARG A 165 -1.90 -7.85 12.00
C ARG A 165 -2.30 -6.86 10.91
N ILE A 166 -1.53 -6.80 9.81
CA ILE A 166 -1.87 -6.01 8.63
C ILE A 166 -3.21 -6.50 8.06
N GLU A 167 -3.37 -7.81 7.93
CA GLU A 167 -4.62 -8.41 7.48
C GLU A 167 -5.79 -8.10 8.42
N GLY A 168 -5.58 -8.20 9.74
CA GLY A 168 -6.57 -7.80 10.74
C GLY A 168 -7.02 -6.34 10.64
N ILE A 169 -6.12 -5.42 10.30
CA ILE A 169 -6.47 -4.02 9.97
C ILE A 169 -7.31 -3.98 8.69
N LEU A 170 -6.81 -4.59 7.61
CA LEU A 170 -7.44 -4.52 6.29
C LEU A 170 -8.85 -5.11 6.30
N THR A 171 -9.09 -6.22 6.98
CA THR A 171 -10.43 -6.83 7.07
C THR A 171 -11.48 -5.91 7.71
N ARG A 172 -11.08 -4.98 8.59
CA ARG A 172 -12.00 -4.03 9.23
C ARG A 172 -12.20 -2.75 8.44
N PHE A 173 -11.17 -2.25 7.76
CA PHE A 173 -11.23 -0.99 7.00
C PHE A 173 -11.58 -1.18 5.52
N LEU A 174 -11.28 -2.35 4.97
CA LEU A 174 -11.51 -2.78 3.59
C LEU A 174 -12.12 -4.19 3.56
N PRO A 175 -13.31 -4.41 4.16
CA PRO A 175 -13.94 -5.72 4.15
C PRO A 175 -14.20 -6.14 2.70
N HIS A 176 -13.57 -7.24 2.28
CA HIS A 176 -13.63 -7.74 0.90
C HIS A 176 -13.27 -6.68 -0.17
N GLY A 177 -12.40 -5.71 0.17
CA GLY A 177 -12.01 -4.63 -0.74
C GLY A 177 -13.05 -3.51 -0.90
N GLN A 178 -14.08 -3.44 -0.05
CA GLN A 178 -15.05 -2.35 -0.09
C GLN A 178 -14.50 -1.09 0.60
N LEU A 179 -14.57 0.05 -0.08
CA LEU A 179 -14.29 1.34 0.54
C LEU A 179 -15.44 1.72 1.46
N LEU A 180 -15.14 1.94 2.74
CA LEU A 180 -16.12 2.34 3.73
C LEU A 180 -16.06 3.86 3.95
N PHE A 181 -17.23 4.49 4.09
CA PHE A 181 -17.32 5.84 4.63
C PHE A 181 -17.17 5.77 6.15
N LEU A 182 -15.95 6.02 6.61
CA LEU A 182 -15.59 5.94 8.02
C LEU A 182 -15.75 7.33 8.64
N ASN A 183 -16.49 7.42 9.75
CA ASN A 183 -16.53 8.63 10.56
C ASN A 183 -15.41 8.62 11.61
N ASP A 184 -15.05 9.79 12.14
CA ASP A 184 -13.95 9.91 13.10
C ASP A 184 -14.18 9.08 14.37
N GLN A 185 -15.44 8.96 14.82
CA GLN A 185 -15.79 8.18 16.01
C GLN A 185 -15.52 6.68 15.81
N PHE A 186 -15.84 6.14 14.64
CA PHE A 186 -15.62 4.74 14.30
C PHE A 186 -14.13 4.45 14.15
N VAL A 187 -13.38 5.35 13.49
CA VAL A 187 -11.92 5.25 13.40
C VAL A 187 -11.30 5.21 14.79
N GLN A 188 -11.70 6.12 15.69
CA GLN A 188 -11.20 6.14 17.07
C GLN A 188 -11.57 4.89 17.86
N SER A 189 -12.77 4.33 17.66
CA SER A 189 -13.18 3.08 18.30
C SER A 189 -12.29 1.91 17.85
N LEU A 190 -12.05 1.79 16.54
CA LEU A 190 -11.17 0.77 16.00
C LEU A 190 -9.72 0.94 16.47
N GLU A 191 -9.21 2.17 16.48
CA GLU A 191 -7.86 2.48 17.02
C GLU A 191 -7.70 2.05 18.48
N LYS A 192 -8.73 2.26 19.31
CA LYS A 192 -8.76 1.78 20.71
C LYS A 192 -8.75 0.26 20.78
N GLU A 193 -9.58 -0.41 19.99
CA GLU A 193 -9.62 -1.88 19.95
C GLU A 193 -8.28 -2.48 19.55
N PHE A 194 -7.61 -1.92 18.55
CA PHE A 194 -6.29 -2.38 18.13
C PHE A 194 -5.20 -2.12 19.16
N SER A 195 -5.26 -0.98 19.84
CA SER A 195 -4.35 -0.67 20.94
C SER A 195 -4.51 -1.64 22.11
N ALA A 196 -5.73 -2.12 22.36
CA ALA A 196 -6.02 -3.11 23.38
C ALA A 196 -5.64 -4.53 22.94
N ALA A 197 -5.90 -4.89 21.68
CA ALA A 197 -5.65 -6.23 21.15
C ALA A 197 -4.16 -6.49 20.88
N TRP A 198 -3.37 -5.46 20.57
CA TRP A 198 -1.95 -5.57 20.24
C TRP A 198 -1.13 -4.65 21.13
N PRO A 199 -0.93 -5.03 22.42
CA PRO A 199 -0.10 -4.25 23.32
C PRO A 199 1.32 -4.11 22.76
N ARG A 200 1.90 -2.93 23.00
CA ARG A 200 3.17 -2.45 22.44
C ARG A 200 4.37 -3.32 22.83
#